data_AF-A0A0D6LB83-F1
#
_entry.id   AF-A0A0D6LB83-F1
#
_cell.length_a   1.000
_cell.length_b   1.000
_cell.length_c   1.000
_cell.angle_alpha   90.00
_cell.angle_beta   90.00
_cell.angle_gamma   90.00
#
_symmetry.space_group_name_H-M   'P 1'
#
loop_
_entity.id
_entity.type
_entity.pdbx_description
1 polymer ?
#
loop_
_entity_poly.entity_id
_entity_poly.type
_entity_poly.pdbx_seq_one_letter_code
_entity_poly.pdbx_strand_id
1 'polypeptide(L)'
;MVNLLNLTARGQKIGKGSEASLRLILTRDNLATQQLCVDCAHAILDAARCSIRINASEDIENGNLPSPITNSDDRPRNLYSGGEGDDGIAQGTTLTFAMMELCLCVMVRQMPQINSAQMKSKSLAPLHMRRFGRLPVESANLIRSGIQLLVNVPSLCSSNGRLIILPSILYLIIGFIRESARVDENSVVPDLPPGHLTTVATTALQALRNLASTPPTDATLSSWVTMMQSALYSILLLCDGEYRKDECVLMLSCVVLASVAPRQVVLGHRESFHRLVRLIRGQLNSEHPQPVFPEFSLVSLLTQSLCRLLCATTADEWRLLSQPARRVHEFAMQRLNAVAPAWPAEFKQVLASHPTLKKRLENALLFQSSRQVQAQQVAKAKAVAETKTVHLSQQPTIKLTMDFNAFGKAAS
;
A
#
# COMPACT_ATOMS: atom_id res chain seq x y z
N MET A 1 35.01 8.73 10.88
CA MET A 1 33.71 8.22 10.38
C MET A 1 33.85 6.99 9.50
N VAL A 2 34.71 6.98 8.46
CA VAL A 2 34.98 5.78 7.63
C VAL A 2 35.55 4.60 8.46
N ASN A 3 36.39 4.85 9.46
CA ASN A 3 36.88 3.79 10.36
C ASN A 3 35.82 3.25 11.34
N LEU A 4 34.78 4.00 11.68
CA LEU A 4 33.74 3.57 12.65
C LEU A 4 32.67 2.68 12.02
N LEU A 5 32.47 2.77 10.71
CA LEU A 5 31.57 1.89 9.94
C LEU A 5 32.33 0.73 9.26
N ASN A 6 33.62 0.87 8.99
CA ASN A 6 34.47 -0.23 8.48
C ASN A 6 34.80 -1.30 9.53
N LEU A 7 34.76 -0.97 10.81
CA LEU A 7 35.03 -1.94 11.89
C LEU A 7 33.87 -2.95 12.05
N THR A 8 32.64 -2.61 11.66
CA THR A 8 31.48 -3.50 11.69
C THR A 8 31.49 -4.53 10.55
N ALA A 9 32.01 -4.16 9.38
CA ALA A 9 32.21 -5.06 8.25
C ALA A 9 33.40 -6.03 8.40
N ARG A 10 34.28 -5.82 9.40
CA ARG A 10 35.49 -6.64 9.62
C ARG A 10 35.38 -7.70 10.72
N GLY A 11 34.19 -7.98 11.25
CA GLY A 11 34.00 -9.09 12.19
C GLY A 11 34.83 -8.99 13.49
N GLN A 12 35.39 -7.83 13.82
CA GLN A 12 36.03 -7.60 15.10
C GLN A 12 35.03 -6.99 16.08
N LYS A 13 34.81 -7.68 17.21
CA LYS A 13 33.98 -7.24 18.33
C LYS A 13 34.31 -5.79 18.70
N ILE A 14 33.41 -4.86 18.40
CA ILE A 14 33.52 -3.47 18.87
C ILE A 14 32.79 -3.36 20.20
N GLY A 15 33.47 -2.84 21.21
CA GLY A 15 32.92 -2.57 22.53
C GLY A 15 31.81 -1.50 22.51
N LYS A 16 30.98 -1.53 23.55
CA LYS A 16 29.77 -0.71 23.83
C LYS A 16 29.89 0.83 23.70
N GLY A 17 31.04 1.38 23.28
CA GLY A 17 31.30 2.82 23.22
C GLY A 17 30.89 3.53 21.91
N SER A 18 30.81 2.83 20.77
CA SER A 18 30.46 3.47 19.49
C SER A 18 28.96 3.71 19.30
N GLU A 19 28.10 2.78 19.73
CA GLU A 19 26.63 2.94 19.74
C GLU A 19 26.18 4.13 20.61
N ALA A 20 26.88 4.35 21.73
CA ALA A 20 26.63 5.50 22.60
C ALA A 20 26.89 6.82 21.87
N SER A 21 27.87 6.88 20.97
CA SER A 21 28.31 8.12 20.31
C SER A 21 27.28 8.63 19.29
N LEU A 22 26.69 7.76 18.45
CA LEU A 22 25.68 8.17 17.48
C LEU A 22 24.36 8.57 18.17
N ARG A 23 23.95 7.80 19.19
CA ARG A 23 22.80 8.18 20.03
C ARG A 23 23.05 9.51 20.75
N LEU A 24 24.26 9.77 21.24
CA LEU A 24 24.62 11.04 21.89
C LEU A 24 24.58 12.22 20.92
N ILE A 25 25.13 12.08 19.72
CA ILE A 25 25.10 13.11 18.66
C ILE A 25 23.66 13.42 18.29
N LEU A 26 22.86 12.39 18.01
CA LEU A 26 21.46 12.56 17.66
C LEU A 26 20.64 13.07 18.83
N THR A 27 21.02 12.84 20.09
CA THR A 27 20.24 13.28 21.27
C THR A 27 20.68 14.63 21.86
N ARG A 28 21.86 15.15 21.51
CA ARG A 28 22.40 16.38 22.12
C ARG A 28 22.70 17.50 21.12
N ASP A 29 22.87 17.20 19.84
CA ASP A 29 23.24 18.21 18.84
C ASP A 29 22.06 18.86 18.12
N ASN A 30 22.35 20.01 17.49
CA ASN A 30 21.42 20.84 16.74
C ASN A 30 20.86 20.13 15.49
N LEU A 31 19.82 20.70 14.89
CA LEU A 31 19.10 20.10 13.75
C LEU A 31 19.98 19.93 12.51
N ALA A 32 20.95 20.83 12.29
CA ALA A 32 21.89 20.76 11.17
C ALA A 32 22.81 19.54 11.30
N THR A 33 23.33 19.25 12.49
CA THR A 33 24.12 18.04 12.75
C THR A 33 23.30 16.77 12.50
N GLN A 34 22.04 16.75 12.93
CA GLN A 34 21.15 15.61 12.68
C GLN A 34 20.90 15.40 11.17
N GLN A 35 20.72 16.48 10.41
CA GLN A 35 20.59 16.40 8.96
C GLN A 35 21.86 15.84 8.31
N LEU A 36 23.04 16.34 8.69
CA LEU A 36 24.33 15.81 8.19
C LEU A 36 24.51 14.33 8.52
N CYS A 37 24.04 13.86 9.67
CA CYS A 37 24.07 12.43 10.00
C CYS A 37 23.18 11.60 9.06
N VAL A 38 21.97 12.09 8.74
CA VAL A 38 21.06 11.42 7.79
C VAL A 38 21.63 11.45 6.38
N ASP A 39 22.23 12.56 5.94
CA ASP A 39 22.84 12.68 4.62
C ASP A 39 24.05 11.76 4.48
N CYS A 40 24.90 11.67 5.51
CA CYS A 40 25.97 10.68 5.58
C CYS A 40 25.43 9.26 5.44
N ALA A 41 24.33 8.94 6.13
CA ALA A 41 23.73 7.61 6.10
C ALA A 41 23.15 7.26 4.73
N HIS A 42 22.54 8.22 4.02
CA HIS A 42 22.15 8.06 2.62
C HIS A 42 23.35 7.74 1.74
N ALA A 43 24.44 8.50 1.86
CA ALA A 43 25.65 8.26 1.08
C ALA A 43 26.25 6.86 1.34
N ILE A 44 26.24 6.41 2.61
CA ILE A 44 26.69 5.05 2.98
C ILE A 44 25.77 3.98 2.36
N LEU A 45 24.45 4.19 2.44
CA LEU A 45 23.47 3.26 1.87
C LEU A 45 23.62 3.16 0.34
N ASP A 46 23.81 4.28 -0.34
CA ASP A 46 24.03 4.31 -1.78
C ASP A 46 25.36 3.67 -2.19
N ALA A 47 26.43 3.90 -1.41
CA ALA A 47 27.70 3.20 -1.59
C ALA A 47 27.55 1.68 -1.39
N ALA A 48 26.81 1.25 -0.36
CA ALA A 48 26.52 -0.16 -0.10
C ALA A 48 25.71 -0.78 -1.26
N ARG A 49 24.71 -0.08 -1.78
CA ARG A 49 23.95 -0.51 -2.98
C ARG A 49 24.83 -0.61 -4.22
N CYS A 50 25.74 0.34 -4.43
CA CYS A 50 26.72 0.26 -5.51
C CYS A 50 27.61 -0.97 -5.35
N SER A 51 28.11 -1.22 -4.14
CA SER A 51 28.90 -2.40 -3.81
C SER A 51 28.16 -3.71 -4.08
N ILE A 52 26.90 -3.83 -3.67
CA ILE A 52 26.04 -4.99 -3.96
C ILE A 52 25.90 -5.20 -5.48
N ARG A 53 25.61 -4.12 -6.23
CA ARG A 53 25.46 -4.20 -7.69
C ARG A 53 26.75 -4.59 -8.40
N ILE A 54 27.91 -4.11 -7.93
CA ILE A 54 29.21 -4.51 -8.46
C ILE A 54 29.42 -6.02 -8.22
N ASN A 55 29.14 -6.49 -7.00
CA ASN A 55 29.28 -7.92 -6.67
C ASN A 55 28.30 -8.82 -7.46
N ALA A 56 27.12 -8.30 -7.83
CA ALA A 56 26.10 -9.02 -8.61
C ALA A 56 26.26 -8.87 -10.13
N SER A 57 27.31 -8.21 -10.62
CA SER A 57 27.52 -8.00 -12.06
C SER A 57 27.89 -9.32 -12.74
N GLU A 58 27.06 -9.75 -13.69
CA GLU A 58 27.28 -10.93 -14.54
C GLU A 58 28.61 -10.87 -15.30
N ASP A 59 29.18 -9.69 -15.56
CA ASP A 59 30.49 -9.56 -16.20
C ASP A 59 31.65 -10.06 -15.33
N ILE A 60 31.47 -10.08 -14.00
CA ILE A 60 32.41 -10.71 -13.06
C ILE A 60 32.19 -12.23 -13.04
N GLU A 61 30.94 -12.70 -13.05
CA GLU A 61 30.61 -14.14 -13.11
C GLU A 61 31.01 -14.79 -14.44
N ASN A 62 30.88 -14.05 -15.55
CA ASN A 62 31.24 -14.47 -16.90
C ASN A 62 32.73 -14.27 -17.22
N GLY A 63 33.51 -13.69 -16.31
CA GLY A 63 34.96 -13.48 -16.47
C GLY A 63 35.37 -12.37 -17.47
N ASN A 64 34.42 -11.55 -17.93
CA ASN A 64 34.67 -10.40 -18.81
C ASN A 64 35.35 -9.24 -18.07
N LEU A 65 35.15 -9.16 -16.75
CA LEU A 65 35.86 -8.26 -15.84
C LEU A 65 36.73 -9.08 -14.88
N PRO A 66 37.93 -8.60 -14.50
CA PRO A 66 38.77 -9.31 -13.54
C PRO A 66 38.02 -9.50 -12.22
N SER A 67 37.92 -10.75 -11.76
CA SER A 67 37.31 -11.05 -10.48
C SER A 67 38.12 -10.38 -9.36
N PRO A 68 37.48 -9.90 -8.28
CA PRO A 68 38.18 -9.26 -7.16
C PRO A 68 39.17 -10.19 -6.43
N ILE A 69 39.27 -11.45 -6.86
CA ILE A 69 40.02 -12.53 -6.22
C ILE A 69 41.35 -12.80 -6.96
N THR A 70 41.49 -12.43 -8.25
CA THR A 70 42.60 -12.94 -9.08
C THR A 70 43.67 -11.95 -9.51
N ASN A 71 43.51 -10.62 -9.38
CA ASN A 71 44.54 -9.66 -9.80
C ASN A 71 44.99 -8.68 -8.71
N SER A 72 46.31 -8.50 -8.65
CA SER A 72 47.07 -7.70 -7.69
C SER A 72 47.06 -6.19 -8.00
N ASP A 73 45.91 -5.58 -8.25
CA ASP A 73 45.85 -4.14 -8.56
C ASP A 73 44.69 -3.41 -7.85
N ASP A 74 45.08 -2.63 -6.84
CA ASP A 74 44.45 -1.45 -6.21
C ASP A 74 42.93 -1.38 -5.92
N ARG A 75 42.15 -2.45 -6.07
CA ARG A 75 40.72 -2.47 -5.70
C ARG A 75 40.50 -3.01 -4.27
N PRO A 76 39.56 -2.44 -3.49
CA PRO A 76 39.31 -2.86 -2.11
C PRO A 76 38.83 -4.32 -2.08
N ARG A 77 39.66 -5.21 -1.52
CA ARG A 77 39.49 -6.68 -1.53
C ARG A 77 38.22 -7.20 -0.84
N ASN A 78 37.51 -6.39 -0.05
CA ASN A 78 36.31 -6.78 0.69
C ASN A 78 35.20 -5.72 0.50
N LEU A 79 34.54 -5.74 -0.65
CA LEU A 79 33.35 -4.95 -0.90
C LEU A 79 32.16 -5.50 -0.09
N TYR A 80 31.29 -4.62 0.37
CA TYR A 80 30.08 -5.02 1.08
C TYR A 80 29.15 -5.84 0.16
N SER A 81 28.77 -7.04 0.60
CA SER A 81 27.99 -8.01 -0.19
C SER A 81 26.48 -7.87 -0.04
N GLY A 82 25.99 -7.20 1.01
CA GLY A 82 24.57 -7.22 1.35
C GLY A 82 24.08 -8.60 1.77
N GLY A 83 22.76 -8.81 1.68
CA GLY A 83 22.13 -10.09 2.02
C GLY A 83 21.95 -10.30 3.52
N GLU A 84 21.88 -9.23 4.32
CA GLU A 84 21.77 -9.37 5.77
C GLU A 84 20.39 -9.92 6.18
N GLY A 85 20.34 -10.84 7.14
CA GLY A 85 19.12 -11.27 7.81
C GLY A 85 18.66 -12.72 7.60
N ASP A 86 19.49 -13.58 6.99
CA ASP A 86 19.18 -15.01 6.91
C ASP A 86 19.08 -15.67 8.29
N ASP A 87 20.06 -15.42 9.18
CA ASP A 87 20.05 -15.84 10.58
C ASP A 87 19.52 -14.77 11.54
N GLY A 88 18.76 -13.81 11.01
CA GLY A 88 18.29 -12.64 11.73
C GLY A 88 19.21 -11.43 11.63
N ILE A 89 18.70 -10.29 12.12
CA ILE A 89 19.41 -9.00 12.09
C ILE A 89 20.13 -8.81 13.42
N ALA A 90 21.42 -9.12 13.45
CA ALA A 90 22.24 -9.01 14.65
C ALA A 90 22.48 -7.53 15.02
N GLN A 91 22.34 -7.24 16.33
CA GLN A 91 22.49 -5.91 16.90
C GLN A 91 23.96 -5.47 16.87
N GLY A 92 24.19 -4.21 16.50
CA GLY A 92 25.51 -3.58 16.51
C GLY A 92 26.53 -4.13 15.49
N THR A 93 26.18 -5.16 14.72
CA THR A 93 27.09 -5.81 13.75
C THR A 93 26.70 -5.56 12.29
N THR A 94 25.39 -5.40 12.02
CA THR A 94 24.86 -5.29 10.67
C THR A 94 24.64 -3.84 10.25
N LEU A 95 24.83 -3.54 8.96
CA LEU A 95 24.55 -2.21 8.43
C LEU A 95 23.05 -1.92 8.48
N THR A 96 22.21 -2.94 8.25
CA THR A 96 20.75 -2.87 8.40
C THR A 96 20.36 -2.41 9.79
N PHE A 97 20.92 -3.01 10.85
CA PHE A 97 20.61 -2.61 12.23
C PHE A 97 21.00 -1.16 12.48
N ALA A 98 22.22 -0.76 12.10
CA ALA A 98 22.69 0.61 12.28
C ALA A 98 21.80 1.64 11.56
N MET A 99 21.35 1.33 10.34
CA MET A 99 20.45 2.19 9.57
C MET A 99 19.04 2.27 10.18
N MET A 100 18.49 1.14 10.61
CA MET A 100 17.18 1.09 11.30
C MET A 100 17.21 1.87 12.61
N GLU A 101 18.28 1.71 13.39
CA GLU A 101 18.48 2.41 14.66
C GLU A 101 18.59 3.92 14.47
N LEU A 102 19.40 4.36 13.50
CA LEU A 102 19.52 5.77 13.13
C LEU A 102 18.16 6.36 12.75
N CYS A 103 17.42 5.67 11.88
CA CYS A 103 16.07 6.10 11.46
C CYS A 103 15.15 6.23 12.68
N LEU A 104 15.08 5.20 13.53
CA LEU A 104 14.24 5.23 14.73
C LEU A 104 14.63 6.38 15.66
N CYS A 105 15.92 6.61 15.86
CA CYS A 105 16.44 7.67 16.73
C CYS A 105 16.04 9.07 16.23
N VAL A 106 16.26 9.36 14.95
CA VAL A 106 15.87 10.64 14.33
C VAL A 106 14.35 10.84 14.42
N MET A 107 13.58 9.82 14.07
CA MET A 107 12.12 9.89 14.01
C MET A 107 11.49 10.08 15.39
N VAL A 108 11.88 9.29 16.38
CA VAL A 108 11.34 9.40 17.75
C VAL A 108 11.75 10.72 18.39
N ARG A 109 12.94 11.25 18.08
CA ARG A 109 13.36 12.56 18.59
C ARG A 109 12.51 13.70 18.05
N GLN A 110 12.25 13.71 16.74
CA GLN A 110 11.49 14.78 16.09
C GLN A 110 9.98 14.64 16.32
N MET A 111 9.48 13.40 16.41
CA MET A 111 8.07 13.08 16.61
C MET A 111 7.90 11.91 17.61
N PRO A 112 8.09 12.15 18.92
CA PRO A 112 7.99 11.12 19.98
C PRO A 112 6.71 10.30 19.93
N GLN A 113 5.60 10.94 19.56
CA GLN A 113 4.26 10.37 19.58
C GLN A 113 3.99 9.29 18.51
N ILE A 114 4.91 9.09 17.58
CA ILE A 114 4.87 7.97 16.62
C ILE A 114 5.02 6.64 17.36
N ASN A 115 5.88 6.59 18.36
CA ASN A 115 6.07 5.41 19.20
C ASN A 115 5.08 5.44 20.38
N SER A 116 3.88 4.92 20.15
CA SER A 116 2.82 4.89 21.16
C SER A 116 3.17 4.02 22.37
N ALA A 117 4.09 3.04 22.22
CA ALA A 117 4.58 2.22 23.32
C ALA A 117 5.51 3.02 24.25
N GLN A 118 6.41 3.84 23.69
CA GLN A 118 7.29 4.72 24.47
C GLN A 118 6.51 5.82 25.20
N MET A 119 5.45 6.37 24.61
CA MET A 119 4.59 7.36 25.28
C MET A 119 3.79 6.82 26.48
N LYS A 120 3.60 5.50 26.57
CA LYS A 120 2.88 4.84 27.68
C LYS A 120 3.82 4.36 28.80
N SER A 121 5.12 4.26 28.52
CA SER A 121 6.11 3.82 29.51
C SER A 121 6.46 4.98 30.44
N LYS A 122 6.15 4.84 31.74
CA LYS A 122 6.53 5.79 32.80
C LYS A 122 8.02 5.73 33.17
N SER A 123 8.83 4.95 32.46
CA SER A 123 10.12 4.42 32.97
C SER A 123 11.38 4.96 32.29
N LEU A 124 11.33 5.98 31.45
CA LEU A 124 12.56 6.56 30.87
C LEU A 124 12.64 8.05 31.24
N ALA A 125 13.80 8.40 31.84
CA ALA A 125 14.18 9.73 32.27
C ALA A 125 13.85 10.81 31.22
N PRO A 126 13.58 12.06 31.64
CA PRO A 126 13.14 13.12 30.75
C PRO A 126 14.28 13.56 29.83
N LEU A 127 14.50 12.82 28.74
CA LEU A 127 14.69 13.50 27.47
C LEU A 127 13.50 14.46 27.38
N HIS A 128 13.72 15.73 27.06
CA HIS A 128 12.67 16.74 26.88
C HIS A 128 11.74 16.37 25.69
N MET A 129 11.10 15.21 25.74
CA MET A 129 10.15 14.67 24.77
C MET A 129 8.81 15.32 25.06
N ARG A 130 8.78 16.64 24.93
CA ARG A 130 7.52 17.36 24.87
C ARG A 130 6.82 16.90 23.60
N ARG A 131 5.52 16.61 23.67
CA ARG A 131 4.72 16.45 22.45
C ARG A 131 4.88 17.73 21.64
N PHE A 132 5.48 17.62 20.46
CA PHE A 132 5.50 18.73 19.54
C PHE A 132 4.12 18.81 18.90
N GLY A 133 3.43 19.93 19.14
CA GLY A 133 2.23 20.31 18.41
C GLY A 133 2.64 20.62 16.98
N ARG A 134 3.09 21.85 16.67
CA ARG A 134 3.57 22.20 15.33
C ARG A 134 5.03 21.78 15.09
N LEU A 135 5.25 21.06 14.00
CA LEU A 135 6.59 20.67 13.55
C LEU A 135 7.21 21.77 12.67
N PRO A 136 8.40 22.30 13.02
CA PRO A 136 9.13 23.23 12.16
C PRO A 136 9.39 22.63 10.77
N VAL A 137 9.52 23.49 9.75
CA VAL A 137 9.77 23.07 8.37
C VAL A 137 11.05 22.25 8.27
N GLU A 138 12.10 22.68 8.97
CA GLU A 138 13.40 22.01 8.98
C GLU A 138 13.29 20.62 9.64
N SER A 139 12.49 20.47 10.69
CA SER A 139 12.22 19.17 11.32
C SER A 139 11.39 18.27 10.40
N ALA A 140 10.40 18.83 9.68
CA ALA A 140 9.65 18.10 8.66
C ALA A 140 10.56 17.62 7.52
N ASN A 141 11.56 18.43 7.14
CA ASN A 141 12.56 18.09 6.14
C ASN A 141 13.45 16.93 6.61
N LEU A 142 13.93 17.00 7.85
CA LEU A 142 14.73 15.93 8.46
C LEU A 142 13.95 14.61 8.53
N ILE A 143 12.69 14.65 8.94
CA ILE A 143 11.82 13.48 8.97
C ILE A 143 11.63 12.91 7.57
N ARG A 144 11.40 13.75 6.56
CA ARG A 144 11.31 13.28 5.18
C ARG A 144 12.58 12.54 4.75
N SER A 145 13.76 13.11 4.99
CA SER A 145 15.03 12.44 4.66
C SER A 145 15.19 11.13 5.44
N GLY A 146 14.76 11.07 6.70
CA GLY A 146 14.74 9.84 7.50
C GLY A 146 13.78 8.78 6.98
N ILE A 147 12.57 9.15 6.54
CA ILE A 147 11.60 8.22 5.92
C ILE A 147 12.16 7.66 4.61
N GLN A 148 12.79 8.51 3.79
CA GLN A 148 13.42 8.07 2.54
C GLN A 148 14.56 7.08 2.82
N LEU A 149 15.36 7.30 3.86
CA LEU A 149 16.40 6.36 4.27
C LEU A 149 15.79 5.02 4.69
N LEU A 150 14.78 5.06 5.58
CA LEU A 150 14.09 3.90 6.15
C LEU A 150 13.54 2.94 5.06
N VAL A 151 12.87 3.49 4.04
CA VAL A 151 12.29 2.71 2.93
C VAL A 151 13.34 2.05 2.06
N ASN A 152 14.56 2.59 2.06
CA ASN A 152 15.66 2.09 1.26
C ASN A 152 16.48 1.00 1.99
N VAL A 153 16.43 0.93 3.33
CA VAL A 153 17.15 -0.07 4.14
C VAL A 153 16.90 -1.53 3.69
N PRO A 154 15.68 -1.99 3.34
CA PRO A 154 15.44 -3.36 2.88
C PRO A 154 16.29 -3.83 1.70
N SER A 155 16.89 -2.92 0.94
CA SER A 155 17.82 -3.26 -0.15
C SER A 155 19.15 -3.86 0.32
N LEU A 156 19.51 -3.68 1.59
CA LEU A 156 20.69 -4.30 2.21
C LEU A 156 20.45 -5.76 2.61
N CYS A 157 19.19 -6.14 2.76
CA CYS A 157 18.78 -7.40 3.35
C CYS A 157 18.62 -8.52 2.32
N SER A 158 18.77 -9.76 2.80
CA SER A 158 18.25 -10.93 2.09
C SER A 158 16.73 -10.92 2.07
N SER A 159 16.10 -11.80 1.30
CA SER A 159 14.64 -11.93 1.26
C SER A 159 14.05 -12.18 2.65
N ASN A 160 14.71 -13.00 3.47
CA ASN A 160 14.28 -13.24 4.86
C ASN A 160 14.49 -11.99 5.73
N GLY A 161 15.66 -11.34 5.62
CA GLY A 161 15.93 -10.10 6.36
C GLY A 161 14.92 -8.99 6.08
N ARG A 162 14.44 -8.87 4.84
CA ARG A 162 13.37 -7.92 4.48
C ARG A 162 12.11 -8.18 5.27
N LEU A 163 11.69 -9.45 5.44
CA LEU A 163 10.52 -9.79 6.25
C LEU A 163 10.72 -9.44 7.73
N ILE A 164 11.93 -9.59 8.26
CA ILE A 164 12.22 -9.30 9.68
C ILE A 164 12.02 -7.82 9.99
N ILE A 165 12.48 -6.92 9.11
CA ILE A 165 12.42 -5.47 9.37
C ILE A 165 11.12 -4.80 8.87
N LEU A 166 10.41 -5.42 7.92
CA LEU A 166 9.22 -4.85 7.30
C LEU A 166 8.11 -4.46 8.29
N PRO A 167 7.75 -5.26 9.31
CA PRO A 167 6.77 -4.86 10.32
C PRO A 167 7.15 -3.57 11.06
N SER A 168 8.42 -3.41 11.40
CA SER A 168 8.95 -2.22 12.07
C SER A 168 8.87 -0.99 11.17
N ILE A 169 9.22 -1.14 9.89
CA ILE A 169 9.10 -0.06 8.89
C ILE A 169 7.63 0.34 8.74
N LEU A 170 6.74 -0.64 8.51
CA LEU A 170 5.30 -0.38 8.35
C LEU A 170 4.70 0.27 9.58
N TYR A 171 5.07 -0.15 10.78
CA TYR A 171 4.63 0.46 12.03
C TYR A 171 5.00 1.95 12.11
N LEU A 172 6.24 2.30 11.74
CA LEU A 172 6.70 3.70 11.73
C LEU A 172 5.96 4.51 10.67
N ILE A 173 5.85 4.02 9.44
CA ILE A 173 5.13 4.71 8.34
C ILE A 173 3.65 4.93 8.68
N ILE A 174 2.96 3.91 9.20
CA ILE A 174 1.57 4.04 9.66
C ILE A 174 1.47 5.01 10.85
N GLY A 175 2.49 5.03 11.72
CA GLY A 175 2.60 6.02 12.79
C GLY A 175 2.68 7.46 12.27
N PHE A 176 3.47 7.71 11.22
CA PHE A 176 3.51 9.03 10.55
C PHE A 176 2.18 9.39 9.89
N ILE A 177 1.52 8.43 9.23
CA ILE A 177 0.18 8.62 8.63
C ILE A 177 -0.83 9.00 9.72
N ARG A 178 -0.85 8.24 10.82
CA ARG A 178 -1.73 8.49 11.96
C ARG A 178 -1.51 9.89 12.54
N GLU A 179 -0.25 10.28 12.72
CA GLU A 179 0.07 11.58 13.32
C GLU A 179 -0.24 12.75 12.38
N SER A 180 0.03 12.57 11.08
CA SER A 180 -0.30 13.56 10.06
C SER A 180 -1.81 13.71 9.86
N ALA A 181 -2.60 12.71 10.25
CA ALA A 181 -4.05 12.74 10.16
C ALA A 181 -4.73 13.34 11.40
N ARG A 182 -4.00 13.78 12.44
CA ARG A 182 -4.64 14.39 13.62
C ARG A 182 -5.02 15.84 13.36
N VAL A 183 -6.18 16.26 13.87
CA VAL A 183 -6.73 17.63 13.72
C VAL A 183 -6.93 18.29 15.11
N ASP A 184 -6.39 17.72 16.18
CA ASP A 184 -6.47 18.28 17.53
C ASP A 184 -5.45 19.41 17.77
N GLU A 185 -5.50 20.08 18.93
CA GLU A 185 -4.52 21.13 19.32
C GLU A 185 -3.05 20.63 19.33
N ASN A 186 -2.86 19.31 19.33
CA ASN A 186 -1.55 18.65 19.24
C ASN A 186 -1.19 18.24 17.81
N SER A 187 -1.91 18.72 16.80
CA SER A 187 -1.67 18.37 15.40
C SER A 187 -0.30 18.84 14.93
N VAL A 188 0.40 17.91 14.27
CA VAL A 188 1.69 18.12 13.59
C VAL A 188 1.54 18.92 12.30
N VAL A 189 0.31 19.05 11.81
CA VAL A 189 -0.03 19.75 10.58
C VAL A 189 0.09 21.26 10.81
N PRO A 190 0.88 22.00 10.02
CA PRO A 190 0.82 23.46 9.97
C PRO A 190 -0.59 23.93 9.58
N ASP A 191 -0.95 25.20 9.79
CA ASP A 191 -2.20 25.75 9.22
C ASP A 191 -2.09 25.75 7.68
N LEU A 192 -2.39 24.62 7.07
CA LEU A 192 -2.42 24.43 5.64
C LEU A 192 -3.84 24.68 5.14
N PRO A 193 -4.01 25.23 3.93
CA PRO A 193 -5.32 25.28 3.31
C PRO A 193 -5.90 23.86 3.26
N PRO A 194 -7.21 23.70 3.48
CA PRO A 194 -7.86 22.42 3.39
C PRO A 194 -7.46 21.68 2.10
N GLY A 195 -7.01 20.42 2.21
CA GLY A 195 -6.63 19.58 1.07
C GLY A 195 -5.15 19.46 0.75
N HIS A 196 -4.32 20.24 1.42
CA HIS A 196 -2.89 20.19 1.25
C HIS A 196 -2.28 19.19 2.23
N LEU A 197 -1.57 18.22 1.69
CA LEU A 197 -0.82 17.27 2.49
C LEU A 197 0.45 17.93 3.05
N THR A 198 0.77 17.63 4.30
CA THR A 198 2.08 18.00 4.85
C THR A 198 3.20 17.28 4.11
N THR A 199 4.41 17.82 4.22
CA THR A 199 5.62 17.14 3.71
C THR A 199 5.76 15.74 4.32
N VAL A 200 5.46 15.58 5.61
CA VAL A 200 5.53 14.30 6.32
C VAL A 200 4.48 13.33 5.80
N ALA A 201 3.21 13.77 5.66
CA ALA A 201 2.13 12.97 5.09
C ALA A 201 2.49 12.48 3.69
N THR A 202 2.85 13.40 2.80
CA THR A 202 3.22 13.10 1.41
C THR A 202 4.35 12.07 1.34
N THR A 203 5.39 12.26 2.16
CA THR A 203 6.54 11.34 2.19
C THR A 203 6.15 9.97 2.75
N ALA A 204 5.31 9.90 3.78
CA ALA A 204 4.82 8.64 4.35
C ALA A 204 3.92 7.86 3.36
N LEU A 205 3.05 8.55 2.61
CA LEU A 205 2.25 7.94 1.56
C LEU A 205 3.14 7.39 0.42
N GLN A 206 4.15 8.14 0.01
CA GLN A 206 5.11 7.68 -1.00
C GLN A 206 5.95 6.51 -0.49
N ALA A 207 6.33 6.50 0.79
CA ALA A 207 7.01 5.37 1.42
C ALA A 207 6.15 4.10 1.38
N LEU A 208 4.86 4.23 1.74
CA LEU A 208 3.91 3.12 1.69
C LEU A 208 3.75 2.58 0.25
N ARG A 209 3.68 3.48 -0.73
CA ARG A 209 3.66 3.13 -2.16
C ARG A 209 4.90 2.34 -2.56
N ASN A 210 6.09 2.83 -2.21
CA ASN A 210 7.36 2.19 -2.58
C ASN A 210 7.44 0.77 -2.01
N LEU A 211 7.13 0.60 -0.72
CA LEU A 211 7.13 -0.71 -0.06
C LEU A 211 6.15 -1.69 -0.71
N ALA A 212 4.99 -1.22 -1.16
CA ALA A 212 3.97 -2.04 -1.81
C ALA A 212 4.25 -2.36 -3.29
N SER A 213 5.08 -1.55 -3.96
CA SER A 213 5.27 -1.58 -5.42
C SER A 213 6.15 -2.74 -5.93
N THR A 214 6.98 -3.30 -5.05
CA THR A 214 7.94 -4.36 -5.40
C THR A 214 7.72 -5.58 -4.52
N PRO A 215 6.66 -6.38 -4.77
CA PRO A 215 6.43 -7.61 -4.03
C PRO A 215 7.56 -8.62 -4.27
N PRO A 216 7.91 -9.46 -3.26
CA PRO A 216 8.85 -10.55 -3.47
C PRO A 216 8.36 -11.56 -4.51
N THR A 217 9.29 -12.16 -5.25
CA THR A 217 9.00 -13.21 -6.24
C THR A 217 9.37 -14.61 -5.78
N ASP A 218 9.88 -14.73 -4.55
CA ASP A 218 10.35 -15.97 -3.95
C ASP A 218 9.35 -16.51 -2.90
N ALA A 219 9.79 -17.50 -2.10
CA ALA A 219 8.98 -18.13 -1.06
C ALA A 219 8.49 -17.15 0.04
N THR A 220 9.07 -15.95 0.16
CA THR A 220 8.69 -14.95 1.16
C THR A 220 7.41 -14.17 0.80
N LEU A 221 6.90 -14.34 -0.43
CA LEU A 221 5.72 -13.62 -0.93
C LEU A 221 4.49 -13.78 0.00
N SER A 222 4.22 -14.98 0.51
CA SER A 222 3.04 -15.25 1.35
C SER A 222 3.09 -14.46 2.66
N SER A 223 4.21 -14.53 3.38
CA SER A 223 4.45 -13.77 4.61
C SER A 223 4.44 -12.27 4.37
N TRP A 224 5.03 -11.81 3.27
CA TRP A 224 4.99 -10.40 2.86
C TRP A 224 3.55 -9.94 2.62
N VAL A 225 2.73 -10.73 1.90
CA VAL A 225 1.32 -10.42 1.67
C VAL A 225 0.56 -10.30 2.99
N THR A 226 0.78 -11.19 3.95
CA THR A 226 0.15 -11.12 5.28
C THR A 226 0.53 -9.83 6.01
N MET A 227 1.81 -9.44 6.00
CA MET A 227 2.26 -8.18 6.63
C MET A 227 1.61 -6.94 5.98
N MET A 228 1.52 -6.93 4.65
CA MET A 228 0.88 -5.84 3.91
C MET A 228 -0.64 -5.79 4.14
N GLN A 229 -1.29 -6.96 4.30
CA GLN A 229 -2.71 -7.05 4.69
C GLN A 229 -2.94 -6.46 6.09
N SER A 230 -2.06 -6.79 7.05
CA SER A 230 -2.10 -6.22 8.40
C SER A 230 -1.87 -4.70 8.39
N ALA A 231 -0.98 -4.20 7.53
CA ALA A 231 -0.78 -2.77 7.34
C ALA A 231 -2.02 -2.08 6.79
N LEU A 232 -2.63 -2.62 5.72
CA LEU A 232 -3.89 -2.09 5.17
C LEU A 232 -5.00 -2.07 6.23
N TYR A 233 -5.15 -3.17 6.97
CA TYR A 233 -6.13 -3.26 8.04
C TYR A 233 -5.89 -2.21 9.13
N SER A 234 -4.64 -2.01 9.53
CA SER A 234 -4.26 -1.02 10.54
C SER A 234 -4.63 0.39 10.12
N ILE A 235 -4.43 0.77 8.85
CA ILE A 235 -4.83 2.08 8.32
C ILE A 235 -6.36 2.20 8.31
N LEU A 236 -7.08 1.16 7.89
CA LEU A 236 -8.55 1.14 7.91
C LEU A 236 -9.13 1.28 9.32
N LEU A 237 -8.47 0.71 10.34
CA LEU A 237 -8.87 0.93 11.74
C LEU A 237 -8.70 2.40 12.17
N LEU A 238 -7.70 3.12 11.64
CA LEU A 238 -7.59 4.57 11.88
C LEU A 238 -8.77 5.33 11.24
N CYS A 239 -9.21 4.90 10.05
CA CYS A 239 -10.38 5.47 9.37
C CYS A 239 -11.69 5.27 10.15
N ASP A 240 -11.74 4.34 11.10
CA ASP A 240 -12.94 4.06 11.91
C ASP A 240 -12.92 4.72 13.29
N GLY A 241 -11.83 5.37 13.70
CA GLY A 241 -11.76 6.03 14.99
C GLY A 241 -12.72 7.24 15.12
N GLU A 242 -13.37 7.39 16.26
CA GLU A 242 -14.39 8.45 16.51
C GLU A 242 -13.80 9.84 16.87
N TYR A 243 -12.51 10.06 16.62
CA TYR A 243 -11.84 11.33 16.91
C TYR A 243 -11.74 12.22 15.66
N ARG A 244 -11.54 13.54 15.86
CA ARG A 244 -11.30 14.49 14.76
C ARG A 244 -10.02 14.13 14.03
N LYS A 245 -10.15 13.83 12.73
CA LYS A 245 -9.06 13.39 11.89
C LYS A 245 -9.20 13.95 10.48
N ASP A 246 -8.07 14.08 9.81
CA ASP A 246 -8.00 14.39 8.40
C ASP A 246 -8.33 13.10 7.62
N GLU A 247 -9.59 12.99 7.20
CA GLU A 247 -10.07 11.86 6.41
C GLU A 247 -9.33 11.74 5.08
N CYS A 248 -8.80 12.85 4.56
CA CYS A 248 -8.05 12.90 3.31
C CYS A 248 -6.77 12.06 3.41
N VAL A 249 -5.95 12.33 4.43
CA VAL A 249 -4.68 11.63 4.65
C VAL A 249 -4.90 10.12 4.77
N LEU A 250 -5.92 9.72 5.56
CA LEU A 250 -6.23 8.31 5.80
C LEU A 250 -6.82 7.61 4.57
N MET A 251 -7.71 8.29 3.85
CA MET A 251 -8.28 7.78 2.60
C MET A 251 -7.18 7.60 1.55
N LEU A 252 -6.37 8.63 1.29
CA LEU A 252 -5.28 8.56 0.32
C LEU A 252 -4.29 7.45 0.67
N SER A 253 -4.00 7.23 1.96
CA SER A 253 -3.15 6.13 2.41
C SER A 253 -3.72 4.75 2.05
N CYS A 254 -5.02 4.52 2.30
CA CYS A 254 -5.69 3.27 1.94
C CYS A 254 -5.70 3.05 0.43
N VAL A 255 -6.00 4.11 -0.32
CA VAL A 255 -6.15 4.08 -1.77
C VAL A 255 -4.80 3.89 -2.46
N VAL A 256 -3.74 4.59 -2.03
CA VAL A 256 -2.36 4.39 -2.50
C VAL A 256 -1.95 2.94 -2.31
N LEU A 257 -2.13 2.39 -1.12
CA LEU A 257 -1.76 1.00 -0.84
C LEU A 257 -2.57 0.01 -1.68
N ALA A 258 -3.88 0.18 -1.76
CA ALA A 258 -4.77 -0.69 -2.54
C ALA A 258 -4.51 -0.61 -4.05
N SER A 259 -4.04 0.55 -4.55
CA SER A 259 -3.70 0.73 -5.95
C SER A 259 -2.38 0.05 -6.30
N VAL A 260 -1.38 0.11 -5.44
CA VAL A 260 -0.04 -0.35 -5.82
C VAL A 260 0.22 -1.80 -5.41
N ALA A 261 -0.42 -2.28 -4.34
CA ALA A 261 -0.22 -3.64 -3.86
C ALA A 261 -0.85 -4.71 -4.79
N PRO A 262 -0.30 -5.94 -4.80
CA PRO A 262 -0.93 -7.07 -5.48
C PRO A 262 -2.37 -7.32 -5.00
N ARG A 263 -3.20 -7.91 -5.87
CA ARG A 263 -4.62 -8.20 -5.55
C ARG A 263 -4.79 -9.06 -4.32
N GLN A 264 -3.84 -9.96 -4.05
CA GLN A 264 -3.83 -10.82 -2.87
C GLN A 264 -3.81 -10.00 -1.57
N VAL A 265 -3.16 -8.83 -1.56
CA VAL A 265 -3.13 -7.93 -0.40
C VAL A 265 -4.49 -7.29 -0.17
N VAL A 266 -5.15 -6.84 -1.23
CA VAL A 266 -6.43 -6.11 -1.11
C VAL A 266 -7.62 -7.03 -0.92
N LEU A 267 -7.66 -8.14 -1.67
CA LEU A 267 -8.80 -9.07 -1.71
C LEU A 267 -8.66 -10.25 -0.76
N GLY A 268 -7.45 -10.52 -0.26
CA GLY A 268 -7.17 -11.70 0.56
C GLY A 268 -7.71 -11.61 1.99
N HIS A 269 -7.96 -10.40 2.51
CA HIS A 269 -8.55 -10.21 3.84
C HIS A 269 -9.96 -9.59 3.73
N ARG A 270 -10.99 -10.40 3.95
CA ARG A 270 -12.41 -10.04 3.73
C ARG A 270 -12.83 -8.78 4.49
N GLU A 271 -12.39 -8.62 5.74
CA GLU A 271 -12.77 -7.48 6.57
C GLU A 271 -12.10 -6.18 6.09
N SER A 272 -10.80 -6.22 5.77
CA SER A 272 -10.10 -5.08 5.18
C SER A 272 -10.76 -4.65 3.88
N PHE A 273 -11.09 -5.63 3.04
CA PHE A 273 -11.77 -5.39 1.78
C PHE A 273 -13.13 -4.71 1.97
N HIS A 274 -13.96 -5.22 2.90
CA HIS A 274 -15.27 -4.64 3.18
C HIS A 274 -15.17 -3.19 3.70
N ARG A 275 -14.24 -2.94 4.64
CA ARG A 275 -13.99 -1.58 5.16
C ARG A 275 -13.51 -0.62 4.09
N LEU A 276 -12.61 -1.07 3.20
CA LEU A 276 -12.13 -0.26 2.08
C LEU A 276 -13.28 0.13 1.13
N VAL A 277 -14.15 -0.81 0.77
CA VAL A 277 -15.32 -0.51 -0.09
C VAL A 277 -16.27 0.45 0.60
N ARG A 278 -16.54 0.26 1.91
CA ARG A 278 -17.39 1.17 2.68
C ARG A 278 -16.81 2.58 2.72
N LEU A 279 -15.51 2.71 2.93
CA LEU A 279 -14.78 3.99 2.93
C LEU A 279 -14.92 4.70 1.57
N ILE A 280 -14.60 4.01 0.47
CA ILE A 280 -14.70 4.57 -0.88
C ILE A 280 -16.16 4.97 -1.20
N ARG A 281 -17.12 4.14 -0.80
CA ARG A 281 -18.55 4.44 -1.01
C ARG A 281 -19.02 5.66 -0.22
N GLY A 282 -18.59 5.79 1.03
CA GLY A 282 -18.92 6.94 1.87
C GLY A 282 -18.46 8.26 1.26
N GLN A 283 -17.21 8.28 0.76
CA GLN A 283 -16.60 9.46 0.16
C GLN A 283 -17.20 9.83 -1.20
N LEU A 284 -17.64 8.84 -1.98
CA LEU A 284 -18.32 9.09 -3.26
C LEU A 284 -19.78 9.54 -3.11
N ASN A 285 -20.37 9.33 -1.94
CA ASN A 285 -21.78 9.64 -1.67
C ASN A 285 -21.96 10.90 -0.81
N SER A 286 -20.89 11.59 -0.40
CA SER A 286 -21.02 12.80 0.42
C SER A 286 -21.58 13.96 -0.42
N GLU A 287 -22.78 14.44 -0.07
CA GLU A 287 -23.51 15.53 -0.76
C GLU A 287 -22.80 16.89 -0.68
N HIS A 288 -21.90 17.05 0.29
CA HIS A 288 -20.93 18.14 0.32
C HIS A 288 -19.57 17.58 -0.12
N PRO A 289 -19.17 17.69 -1.40
CA PRO A 289 -17.76 17.65 -1.71
C PRO A 289 -17.18 18.81 -0.91
N GLN A 290 -16.50 18.53 0.20
CA GLN A 290 -15.80 19.60 0.90
C GLN A 290 -14.92 20.28 -0.16
N PRO A 291 -14.92 21.63 -0.28
CA PRO A 291 -14.15 22.38 -1.28
C PRO A 291 -12.64 22.38 -0.96
N VAL A 292 -12.17 21.23 -0.50
CA VAL A 292 -11.00 20.99 0.34
C VAL A 292 -10.01 20.10 -0.41
N PHE A 293 -10.06 20.08 -1.74
CA PHE A 293 -9.06 19.40 -2.56
C PHE A 293 -8.85 20.18 -3.86
N PRO A 294 -7.64 20.22 -4.42
CA PRO A 294 -7.54 20.36 -5.87
C PRO A 294 -8.21 19.10 -6.44
N GLU A 295 -9.44 19.24 -6.91
CA GLU A 295 -10.34 18.17 -7.39
C GLU A 295 -9.61 17.12 -8.25
N PHE A 296 -8.60 17.57 -9.01
CA PHE A 296 -7.69 16.77 -9.80
C PHE A 296 -6.96 15.63 -9.05
N SER A 297 -6.42 15.86 -7.85
CA SER A 297 -5.58 14.86 -7.15
C SER A 297 -6.40 13.69 -6.61
N LEU A 298 -7.60 13.97 -6.10
CA LEU A 298 -8.52 12.94 -5.63
C LEU A 298 -9.09 12.15 -6.82
N VAL A 299 -9.53 12.84 -7.87
CA VAL A 299 -10.03 12.19 -9.11
C VAL A 299 -8.94 11.32 -9.74
N SER A 300 -7.71 11.80 -9.78
CA SER A 300 -6.55 11.04 -10.25
C SER A 300 -6.34 9.78 -9.45
N LEU A 301 -6.30 9.88 -8.12
CA LEU A 301 -6.05 8.73 -7.28
C LEU A 301 -7.23 7.74 -7.31
N LEU A 302 -8.47 8.22 -7.27
CA LEU A 302 -9.68 7.39 -7.39
C LEU A 302 -9.72 6.67 -8.73
N THR A 303 -9.48 7.38 -9.84
CA THR A 303 -9.44 6.80 -11.18
C THR A 303 -8.39 5.71 -11.27
N GLN A 304 -7.16 6.00 -10.84
CA GLN A 304 -6.07 5.02 -10.87
C GLN A 304 -6.40 3.78 -10.03
N SER A 305 -7.00 3.97 -8.86
CA SER A 305 -7.29 2.88 -7.92
C SER A 305 -8.45 2.02 -8.39
N LEU A 306 -9.54 2.64 -8.85
CA LEU A 306 -10.67 1.92 -9.42
C LEU A 306 -10.24 1.14 -10.68
N CYS A 307 -9.41 1.72 -11.56
CA CYS A 307 -8.87 1.01 -12.72
C CYS A 307 -8.08 -0.25 -12.33
N ARG A 308 -7.35 -0.21 -11.21
CA ARG A 308 -6.58 -1.37 -10.72
C ARG A 308 -7.43 -2.42 -10.02
N LEU A 309 -8.55 -2.00 -9.42
CA LEU A 309 -9.59 -2.88 -8.88
C LEU A 309 -10.40 -3.60 -9.97
N LEU A 310 -10.27 -3.22 -11.25
CA LEU A 310 -10.83 -4.01 -12.35
C LEU A 310 -10.13 -5.37 -12.42
N CYS A 311 -10.81 -6.40 -11.90
CA CYS A 311 -10.21 -7.73 -11.75
C CYS A 311 -10.13 -8.54 -13.06
N ALA A 312 -11.02 -8.30 -14.03
CA ALA A 312 -11.03 -8.96 -15.33
C ALA A 312 -11.00 -7.95 -16.48
N THR A 313 -10.29 -8.30 -17.54
CA THR A 313 -10.22 -7.62 -18.84
C THR A 313 -10.57 -8.56 -19.99
N THR A 314 -10.70 -9.86 -19.72
CA THR A 314 -11.11 -10.90 -20.68
C THR A 314 -12.14 -11.84 -20.05
N ALA A 315 -12.80 -12.65 -20.88
CA ALA A 315 -13.80 -13.64 -20.44
C ALA A 315 -13.19 -14.75 -19.58
N ASP A 316 -11.96 -15.17 -19.87
CA ASP A 316 -11.30 -16.25 -19.11
C ASP A 316 -10.86 -15.79 -17.73
N GLU A 317 -10.31 -14.57 -17.62
CA GLU A 317 -10.02 -13.96 -16.32
C GLU A 317 -11.27 -13.91 -15.45
N TRP A 318 -12.42 -13.49 -16.02
CA TRP A 318 -13.69 -13.40 -15.32
C TRP A 318 -14.20 -14.74 -14.77
N ARG A 319 -14.04 -15.82 -15.54
CA ARG A 319 -14.43 -17.18 -15.14
C ARG A 319 -13.68 -17.63 -13.89
N LEU A 320 -12.38 -17.28 -13.80
CA LEU A 320 -11.50 -17.63 -12.68
C LEU A 320 -11.72 -16.77 -11.43
N LEU A 321 -12.45 -15.65 -11.52
CA LEU A 321 -12.68 -14.77 -10.36
C LEU A 321 -13.62 -15.41 -9.33
N SER A 322 -13.24 -15.27 -8.06
CA SER A 322 -14.11 -15.53 -6.91
C SER A 322 -15.27 -14.54 -6.86
N GLN A 323 -16.36 -14.93 -6.18
CA GLN A 323 -17.55 -14.07 -6.06
C GLN A 323 -17.24 -12.69 -5.42
N PRO A 324 -16.39 -12.56 -4.39
CA PRO A 324 -15.95 -11.25 -3.89
C PRO A 324 -15.22 -10.43 -4.96
N ALA A 325 -14.29 -11.03 -5.71
CA ALA A 325 -13.53 -10.33 -6.75
C ALA A 325 -14.43 -9.84 -7.91
N ARG A 326 -15.48 -10.59 -8.25
CA ARG A 326 -16.50 -10.14 -9.22
C ARG A 326 -17.27 -8.92 -8.72
N ARG A 327 -17.68 -8.90 -7.45
CA ARG A 327 -18.36 -7.73 -6.84
C ARG A 327 -17.47 -6.48 -6.87
N VAL A 328 -16.17 -6.64 -6.65
CA VAL A 328 -15.19 -5.54 -6.78
C VAL A 328 -15.12 -5.01 -8.19
N HIS A 329 -14.98 -5.91 -9.15
CA HIS A 329 -14.88 -5.51 -10.54
C HIS A 329 -16.11 -4.72 -10.97
N GLU A 330 -17.31 -5.20 -10.66
CA GLU A 330 -18.57 -4.51 -10.96
C GLU A 330 -18.66 -3.16 -10.22
N PHE A 331 -18.28 -3.10 -8.95
CA PHE A 331 -18.25 -1.86 -8.18
C PHE A 331 -17.29 -0.84 -8.82
N ALA A 332 -16.06 -1.25 -9.09
CA ALA A 332 -15.04 -0.40 -9.70
C ALA A 332 -15.49 0.13 -11.06
N MET A 333 -16.09 -0.74 -11.88
CA MET A 333 -16.62 -0.36 -13.18
C MET A 333 -17.79 0.62 -13.08
N GLN A 334 -18.75 0.37 -12.18
CA GLN A 334 -19.86 1.28 -11.94
C GLN A 334 -19.38 2.66 -11.47
N ARG A 335 -18.35 2.69 -10.61
CA ARG A 335 -17.79 3.95 -10.12
C ARG A 335 -16.98 4.68 -11.18
N LEU A 336 -16.18 4.00 -11.99
CA LEU A 336 -15.47 4.61 -13.12
C LEU A 336 -16.45 5.25 -14.12
N ASN A 337 -17.56 4.59 -14.40
CA ASN A 337 -18.63 5.13 -15.25
C ASN A 337 -19.35 6.34 -14.64
N ALA A 338 -19.28 6.54 -13.31
CA ALA A 338 -19.81 7.72 -12.64
C ALA A 338 -18.77 8.86 -12.53
N VAL A 339 -17.50 8.54 -12.32
CA VAL A 339 -16.40 9.51 -12.23
C VAL A 339 -16.11 10.15 -13.59
N ALA A 340 -16.09 9.36 -14.67
CA ALA A 340 -15.78 9.84 -16.01
C ALA A 340 -16.66 11.02 -16.50
N PRO A 341 -18.00 11.02 -16.32
CA PRO A 341 -18.83 12.17 -16.69
C PRO A 341 -18.81 13.30 -15.65
N ALA A 342 -18.55 13.01 -14.37
CA ALA A 342 -18.49 14.03 -13.32
C ALA A 342 -17.21 14.90 -13.42
N TRP A 343 -16.10 14.32 -13.88
CA TRP A 343 -14.77 14.96 -13.93
C TRP A 343 -14.04 14.67 -15.26
N PRO A 344 -14.60 15.09 -16.41
CA PRO A 344 -14.15 14.60 -17.71
C PRO A 344 -12.75 15.07 -18.12
N ALA A 345 -12.32 16.27 -17.70
CA ALA A 345 -11.01 16.81 -18.05
C ALA A 345 -9.90 16.11 -17.25
N GLU A 346 -10.11 16.00 -15.95
CA GLU A 346 -9.24 15.37 -14.97
C GLU A 346 -9.08 13.89 -15.30
N PHE A 347 -10.20 13.18 -15.52
CA PHE A 347 -10.22 11.76 -15.87
C PHE A 347 -9.41 11.47 -17.15
N LYS A 348 -9.59 12.28 -18.19
CA LYS A 348 -8.83 12.15 -19.45
C LYS A 348 -7.34 12.39 -19.24
N GLN A 349 -6.95 13.42 -18.50
CA GLN A 349 -5.55 13.72 -18.20
C GLN A 349 -4.88 12.61 -17.39
N VAL A 350 -5.61 11.98 -16.47
CA VAL A 350 -5.12 10.84 -15.68
C VAL A 350 -4.89 9.61 -16.55
N LEU A 351 -5.81 9.30 -17.46
CA LEU A 351 -5.64 8.21 -18.42
C LEU A 351 -4.52 8.50 -19.45
N ALA A 352 -4.32 9.77 -19.82
CA ALA A 352 -3.23 10.17 -20.71
C ALA A 352 -1.85 9.98 -20.05
N SER A 353 -1.73 10.30 -18.75
CA SER A 353 -0.49 10.10 -17.98
C SER A 353 -0.23 8.64 -17.60
N HIS A 354 -1.23 7.76 -17.69
CA HIS A 354 -1.12 6.34 -17.33
C HIS A 354 -1.63 5.40 -18.44
N PRO A 355 -0.86 5.18 -19.52
CA PRO A 355 -1.29 4.38 -20.68
C PRO A 355 -1.70 2.94 -20.34
N THR A 356 -1.05 2.32 -19.37
CA THR A 356 -1.36 0.96 -18.92
C THR A 356 -2.73 0.86 -18.25
N LEU A 357 -3.11 1.88 -17.46
CA LEU A 357 -4.42 1.96 -16.81
C LEU A 357 -5.52 2.25 -17.82
N LYS A 358 -5.24 3.13 -18.79
CA LYS A 358 -6.14 3.40 -19.92
C LYS A 358 -6.46 2.13 -20.70
N LYS A 359 -5.43 1.40 -21.16
CA LYS A 359 -5.61 0.12 -21.88
C LYS A 359 -6.39 -0.91 -21.05
N ARG A 360 -6.12 -0.97 -19.74
CA ARG A 360 -6.84 -1.85 -18.82
C ARG A 360 -8.33 -1.51 -18.74
N LEU A 361 -8.68 -0.23 -18.61
CA LEU A 361 -10.06 0.23 -18.60
C LEU A 361 -10.77 -0.04 -19.92
N GLU A 362 -10.14 0.29 -21.04
CA GLU A 362 -10.69 0.06 -22.39
C GLU A 362 -11.02 -1.43 -22.60
N ASN A 363 -10.08 -2.33 -22.28
CA ASN A 363 -10.30 -3.77 -22.39
C ASN A 363 -11.44 -4.25 -21.47
N ALA A 364 -11.50 -3.75 -20.24
CA ALA A 364 -12.55 -4.11 -19.31
C ALA A 364 -13.94 -3.60 -19.75
N LEU A 365 -14.04 -2.41 -20.36
CA LEU A 365 -15.27 -1.88 -20.95
C LEU A 365 -15.71 -2.68 -22.18
N LEU A 366 -14.76 -3.03 -23.06
CA LEU A 366 -15.03 -3.88 -24.22
C LEU A 366 -15.58 -5.24 -23.77
N PHE A 367 -14.91 -5.88 -22.81
CA PHE A 367 -15.38 -7.13 -22.22
C PHE A 367 -16.78 -6.99 -21.60
N GLN A 368 -17.03 -5.92 -20.82
CA GLN A 368 -18.34 -5.67 -20.20
C GLN A 368 -19.45 -5.53 -21.24
N SER A 369 -19.20 -4.81 -22.34
CA SER A 369 -20.16 -4.62 -23.44
C SER A 369 -20.49 -5.96 -24.13
N SER A 370 -19.47 -6.77 -24.44
CA SER A 370 -19.68 -8.10 -25.03
C SER A 370 -20.49 -9.02 -24.11
N ARG A 371 -20.24 -8.95 -22.79
CA ARG A 371 -20.96 -9.74 -21.78
C ARG A 371 -22.43 -9.33 -21.67
N GLN A 372 -22.73 -8.03 -21.72
CA GLN A 372 -24.10 -7.52 -21.70
C GLN A 372 -24.89 -7.95 -22.94
N VAL A 373 -24.26 -7.91 -24.12
CA VAL A 373 -24.89 -8.37 -25.38
C VAL A 373 -25.18 -9.88 -25.32
N GLN A 374 -24.23 -10.71 -24.86
CA GLN A 374 -24.46 -12.14 -24.67
C GLN A 374 -25.57 -12.42 -23.65
N ALA A 375 -25.58 -11.71 -22.52
CA ALA A 375 -26.62 -11.88 -21.51
C ALA A 375 -28.02 -11.51 -22.05
N GLN A 376 -28.13 -10.43 -22.83
CA GLN A 376 -29.38 -10.06 -23.50
C GLN A 376 -29.81 -11.08 -24.56
N GLN A 377 -28.89 -11.63 -25.34
CA GLN A 377 -29.21 -12.68 -26.32
C GLN A 377 -29.72 -13.95 -25.65
N VAL A 378 -29.08 -14.38 -24.55
CA VAL A 378 -29.50 -15.56 -23.76
C VAL A 378 -30.85 -15.30 -23.08
N ALA A 379 -31.08 -14.10 -22.54
CA ALA A 379 -32.36 -13.74 -21.93
C ALA A 379 -33.50 -13.70 -22.95
N LYS A 380 -33.26 -13.16 -24.16
CA LYS A 380 -34.21 -13.20 -25.28
C LYS A 380 -34.49 -14.64 -25.72
N ALA A 381 -33.47 -15.48 -25.83
CA ALA A 381 -33.64 -16.89 -26.19
C ALA A 381 -34.45 -17.67 -25.14
N LYS A 382 -34.22 -17.42 -23.85
CA LYS A 382 -35.02 -17.98 -22.74
C LYS A 382 -36.47 -17.49 -22.77
N ALA A 383 -36.71 -16.20 -22.96
CA ALA A 383 -38.06 -15.66 -23.07
C ALA A 383 -38.84 -16.25 -24.27
N VAL A 384 -38.17 -16.43 -25.41
CA VAL A 384 -38.76 -17.08 -26.59
C VAL A 384 -39.04 -18.57 -26.33
N ALA A 385 -38.18 -19.27 -25.59
CA ALA A 385 -38.40 -20.66 -25.19
C ALA A 385 -39.56 -20.80 -24.19
N GLU A 386 -39.65 -19.92 -23.19
CA GLU A 386 -40.75 -19.87 -22.21
C GLU A 386 -42.10 -19.57 -22.89
N THR A 387 -42.12 -18.68 -23.88
CA THR A 387 -43.34 -18.38 -24.66
C THR A 387 -43.78 -19.57 -25.51
N LYS A 388 -42.83 -20.36 -26.04
CA LYS A 388 -43.14 -21.61 -26.77
C LYS A 388 -43.65 -22.72 -25.86
N THR A 389 -43.18 -22.82 -24.61
CA THR A 389 -43.68 -23.82 -23.66
C THR A 389 -45.11 -23.54 -23.18
N VAL A 390 -45.53 -22.26 -23.09
CA VAL A 390 -46.91 -21.89 -22.74
C VAL A 390 -47.91 -22.23 -23.86
N HIS A 391 -47.48 -22.19 -25.12
CA HIS A 391 -48.34 -22.52 -26.26
C HIS A 391 -48.55 -24.03 -26.51
N LEU A 392 -47.77 -24.90 -25.89
CA LEU A 392 -47.88 -26.37 -26.04
C LEU A 392 -48.75 -27.04 -24.97
N SER A 393 -49.24 -26.31 -23.95
CA SER A 393 -50.06 -26.87 -22.86
C SER A 393 -51.57 -26.62 -22.99
N GLN A 394 -52.06 -26.03 -24.09
CA GLN A 394 -53.49 -25.94 -24.36
C GLN A 394 -53.96 -27.11 -25.22
N GLN A 395 -54.26 -28.23 -24.58
CA GLN A 395 -54.98 -29.35 -25.19
C GLN A 395 -56.49 -28.98 -25.25
N PRO A 396 -57.16 -28.98 -26.43
CA PRO A 396 -58.58 -28.66 -26.52
C PRO A 396 -59.42 -29.85 -26.04
N THR A 397 -59.99 -29.74 -24.85
CA THR A 397 -60.94 -30.74 -24.31
C THR A 397 -62.34 -30.47 -24.86
N ILE A 398 -62.73 -31.19 -25.91
CA ILE A 398 -64.13 -31.27 -26.35
C ILE A 398 -64.90 -32.03 -25.26
N LYS A 399 -65.73 -31.33 -24.47
CA LYS A 399 -66.67 -31.97 -23.54
C LYS A 399 -67.96 -32.31 -24.28
N LEU A 400 -68.15 -33.59 -24.60
CA LEU A 400 -69.46 -34.16 -24.90
C LEU A 400 -70.25 -34.26 -23.60
N THR A 401 -71.27 -33.41 -23.43
CA THR A 401 -72.27 -33.54 -22.37
C THR A 401 -73.35 -34.52 -22.81
N MET A 402 -73.34 -35.73 -22.26
CA MET A 402 -74.52 -36.60 -22.20
C MET A 402 -74.93 -36.74 -20.74
N ASP A 403 -76.03 -36.08 -20.37
CA ASP A 403 -76.64 -36.17 -19.04
C ASP A 403 -77.55 -37.41 -18.96
N PHE A 404 -77.13 -38.42 -18.19
CA PHE A 404 -77.96 -39.56 -17.81
C PHE A 404 -78.01 -39.70 -16.29
N ASN A 405 -78.75 -38.82 -15.61
CA ASN A 405 -79.18 -39.12 -14.24
C ASN A 405 -80.52 -38.46 -13.87
N ALA A 406 -81.52 -38.63 -14.74
CA ALA A 406 -82.89 -38.15 -14.52
C ALA A 406 -83.96 -39.26 -14.66
N PHE A 407 -83.62 -40.52 -14.37
CA PHE A 407 -84.64 -41.57 -14.23
C PHE A 407 -84.29 -42.53 -13.09
N GLY A 408 -85.06 -42.44 -12.00
CA GLY A 408 -85.01 -43.45 -10.95
C GLY A 408 -85.40 -42.99 -9.55
N LYS A 409 -86.53 -42.30 -9.38
CA LYS A 409 -87.29 -42.29 -8.11
C LYS A 409 -88.71 -41.76 -8.31
N ALA A 410 -89.58 -42.64 -8.79
CA ALA A 410 -91.02 -42.56 -8.54
C ALA A 410 -91.64 -43.95 -8.70
N ALA A 411 -92.54 -44.28 -7.77
CA ALA A 411 -93.51 -45.37 -7.75
C ALA A 411 -93.13 -46.66 -7.00
N SER A 412 -93.78 -46.76 -5.83
CA SER A 412 -94.33 -47.94 -5.10
C SER A 412 -93.37 -48.96 -4.51
#